data_AF-A0A4Z0L5Z6-F1
#
_entry.id   AF-A0A4Z0L5Z6-F1
#
_cell.length_a   1.000
_cell.length_b   1.000
_cell.length_c   1.000
_cell.angle_alpha   90.00
_cell.angle_beta   90.00
_cell.angle_gamma   90.00
#
_symmetry.space_group_name_H-M   'P 1'
#
loop_
_entity.id
_entity.type
_entity.pdbx_description
1 polymer ?
#
loop_
_entity_poly.entity_id
_entity_poly.type
_entity_poly.pdbx_seq_one_letter_code
_entity_poly.pdbx_strand_id
1 'polypeptide(L)'
;MLKTITRQLFARLNRHLPYRLGHRDPLPGAQTAVNATIPPSLSERCLKVAAMEQETLWRVFDTHPEGLNAAEVTRAREKHGENRLPAQKPSPWWVHLWVCYRNPFNILLTI
;
A
#
# COMPACT_ATOMS: atom_id res chain seq x y z
N MET A 1 13.60 44.40 3.44
CA MET A 1 13.61 43.72 4.76
C MET A 1 12.87 42.38 4.78
N LEU A 2 11.67 42.26 4.19
CA LEU A 2 10.91 40.99 4.19
C LEU A 2 11.71 39.78 3.64
N LYS A 3 12.44 39.97 2.53
CA LYS A 3 13.24 38.90 1.87
C LYS A 3 14.33 38.29 2.77
N THR A 4 14.88 39.08 3.69
CA THR A 4 15.96 38.63 4.59
C THR A 4 15.39 37.86 5.78
N ILE A 5 14.24 38.31 6.29
CA ILE A 5 13.52 37.68 7.41
C ILE A 5 12.98 36.31 6.96
N THR A 6 12.39 36.22 5.78
CA THR A 6 11.88 34.94 5.24
C THR A 6 13.01 33.95 5.01
N ARG A 7 14.17 34.39 4.45
CA ARG A 7 15.37 33.54 4.30
C ARG A 7 15.90 33.01 5.63
N GLN A 8 15.96 33.86 6.66
CA GLN A 8 16.48 33.49 7.97
C GLN A 8 15.52 32.54 8.71
N LEU A 9 14.21 32.75 8.62
CA LEU A 9 13.20 31.84 9.15
C LEU A 9 13.25 30.47 8.45
N PHE A 10 13.32 30.44 7.11
CA PHE A 10 13.44 29.20 6.35
C PHE A 10 14.70 28.43 6.72
N ALA A 11 15.84 29.11 6.83
CA ALA A 11 17.12 28.50 7.19
C ALA A 11 17.11 27.91 8.61
N ARG A 12 16.39 28.53 9.56
CA ARG A 12 16.20 27.99 10.92
C ARG A 12 15.22 26.83 10.95
N LEU A 13 14.14 26.89 10.18
CA LEU A 13 13.16 25.79 10.07
C LEU A 13 13.80 24.55 9.46
N ASN A 14 14.60 24.70 8.40
CA ASN A 14 15.21 23.58 7.66
C ASN A 14 16.29 22.82 8.44
N ARG A 15 16.95 23.45 9.42
CA ARG A 15 18.00 22.79 10.23
C ARG A 15 17.46 21.76 11.23
N HIS A 16 16.18 21.84 11.58
CA HIS A 16 15.52 20.91 12.49
C HIS A 16 14.44 20.07 11.82
N LEU A 17 14.28 20.21 10.50
CA LEU A 17 13.35 19.39 9.73
C LEU A 17 13.95 17.97 9.66
N PRO A 18 13.32 16.94 10.26
CA PRO A 18 13.86 15.58 10.25
C PRO A 18 14.12 15.14 8.81
N TYR A 19 15.18 14.36 8.60
CA TYR A 19 15.61 13.85 7.29
C TYR A 19 14.47 13.23 6.45
N ARG A 20 13.44 12.72 7.14
CA ARG A 20 12.15 12.25 6.58
C ARG A 20 11.34 13.29 5.78
N LEU A 21 11.67 14.59 5.86
CA LEU A 21 11.04 15.65 5.07
C LEU A 21 11.76 15.89 3.74
N GLY A 22 13.05 15.56 3.65
CA GLY A 22 13.83 15.57 2.41
C GLY A 22 13.77 14.27 1.62
N HIS A 23 13.50 13.14 2.29
CA HIS A 23 13.34 11.85 1.63
C HIS A 23 12.07 11.86 0.77
N ARG A 24 12.25 11.91 -0.56
CA ARG A 24 11.19 11.69 -1.53
C ARG A 24 10.93 10.19 -1.58
N ASP A 25 9.98 9.71 -0.80
CA ASP A 25 9.40 8.38 -1.06
C ASP A 25 8.41 8.55 -2.22
N PRO A 26 8.71 8.03 -3.42
CA PRO A 26 7.79 8.10 -4.55
C PRO A 26 6.50 7.34 -4.28
N LEU A 27 6.51 6.39 -3.32
CA LEU A 27 5.33 5.71 -2.79
C LEU A 27 5.39 5.67 -1.26
N PRO A 28 4.59 6.49 -0.54
CA PRO A 28 4.48 6.37 0.91
C PRO A 28 3.97 4.97 1.28
N GLY A 29 4.77 4.22 2.06
CA GLY A 29 4.43 2.87 2.52
C GLY A 29 4.91 1.71 1.64
N ALA A 30 5.50 1.97 0.46
CA ALA A 30 6.06 0.90 -0.38
C ALA A 30 7.18 0.13 0.34
N GLN A 31 8.05 0.83 1.07
CA GLN A 31 9.11 0.19 1.85
C GLN A 31 8.56 -0.71 2.97
N THR A 32 7.38 -0.38 3.53
CA THR A 32 6.73 -1.19 4.57
C THR A 32 6.11 -2.46 3.98
N ALA A 33 5.57 -2.39 2.75
CA ALA A 33 5.04 -3.54 2.03
C ALA A 33 6.14 -4.49 1.52
N VAL A 34 7.26 -3.96 1.04
CA VAL A 34 8.38 -4.75 0.50
C VAL A 34 9.16 -5.49 1.59
N ASN A 35 9.19 -4.94 2.81
CA ASN A 35 9.89 -5.55 3.95
C ASN A 35 9.00 -6.43 4.84
N ALA A 36 7.74 -6.63 4.47
CA ALA A 36 6.86 -7.54 5.20
C ALA A 36 7.35 -8.98 5.01
N THR A 37 7.78 -9.62 6.10
CA THR A 37 8.25 -11.00 6.08
C THR A 37 7.07 -11.94 5.80
N ILE A 38 7.13 -12.70 4.72
CA ILE A 38 6.09 -13.69 4.40
C ILE A 38 6.14 -14.80 5.46
N PRO A 39 5.01 -15.14 6.11
CA PRO A 39 5.00 -16.22 7.09
C PRO A 39 5.40 -17.55 6.43
N PRO A 40 6.30 -18.35 7.03
CA PRO A 40 6.74 -19.62 6.44
C PRO A 40 5.57 -20.61 6.26
N SER A 41 4.56 -20.54 7.15
CA SER A 41 3.33 -21.33 7.06
C SER A 41 2.51 -21.06 5.79
N LEU A 42 2.61 -19.87 5.19
CA LEU A 42 1.96 -19.54 3.93
C LEU A 42 2.65 -20.28 2.78
N SER A 43 3.99 -20.20 2.72
CA SER A 43 4.78 -20.87 1.68
C SER A 43 4.61 -22.39 1.72
N GLU A 44 4.65 -23.00 2.90
CA GLU A 44 4.41 -24.43 3.09
C GLU A 44 3.02 -24.84 2.60
N ARG A 45 1.99 -24.06 2.95
CA ARG A 45 0.62 -24.31 2.49
C ARG A 45 0.52 -24.20 0.97
N CYS A 46 1.13 -23.20 0.35
CA CYS A 46 1.14 -23.03 -1.11
C CYS A 46 1.80 -24.22 -1.81
N LEU A 47 2.96 -24.69 -1.32
CA LEU A 47 3.63 -25.86 -1.89
C LEU A 47 2.79 -27.14 -1.74
N LYS A 48 2.16 -27.33 -0.58
CA LYS A 48 1.27 -28.47 -0.34
C LYS A 48 0.07 -28.45 -1.30
N VAL A 49 -0.55 -27.28 -1.48
CA VAL A 49 -1.69 -27.11 -2.41
C VAL A 49 -1.27 -27.28 -3.87
N ALA A 50 -0.10 -26.79 -4.26
CA ALA A 50 0.39 -26.92 -5.63
C ALA A 50 0.67 -28.38 -6.04
N ALA A 51 1.03 -29.23 -5.09
CA ALA A 51 1.27 -30.66 -5.31
C ALA A 51 0.00 -31.53 -5.24
N MET A 52 -1.16 -30.96 -4.89
CA MET A 52 -2.41 -31.69 -4.76
C MET A 52 -3.02 -32.04 -6.11
N GLU A 53 -3.66 -33.21 -6.17
CA GLU A 53 -4.48 -33.62 -7.31
C GLU A 53 -5.75 -32.78 -7.41
N GLN A 54 -6.25 -32.57 -8.63
CA GLN A 54 -7.37 -31.68 -8.92
C GLN A 54 -8.64 -32.02 -8.12
N GLU A 55 -8.92 -33.31 -7.94
CA GLU A 55 -10.07 -33.80 -7.15
C GLU A 55 -9.95 -33.43 -5.67
N THR A 56 -8.73 -33.47 -5.14
CA THR A 56 -8.45 -33.07 -3.77
C THR A 56 -8.54 -31.55 -3.61
N LEU A 57 -8.14 -30.77 -4.63
CA LEU A 57 -8.30 -29.31 -4.63
C LEU A 57 -9.76 -28.90 -4.55
N TRP A 58 -10.64 -29.56 -5.31
CA TRP A 58 -12.09 -29.31 -5.26
C TRP A 58 -12.64 -29.46 -3.84
N ARG A 59 -12.28 -30.55 -3.15
CA ARG A 59 -12.70 -30.77 -1.75
C ARG A 59 -12.08 -29.77 -0.79
N VAL A 60 -10.79 -29.44 -0.94
CA VAL A 60 -10.08 -28.52 -0.04
C VAL A 60 -10.62 -27.10 -0.12
N PHE A 61 -11.02 -26.65 -1.32
CA PHE A 61 -11.54 -25.30 -1.55
C PHE A 61 -13.07 -25.22 -1.57
N ASP A 62 -13.77 -26.33 -1.38
CA ASP A 62 -15.24 -26.41 -1.48
C ASP A 62 -15.73 -25.89 -2.85
N THR A 63 -15.07 -26.38 -3.91
CA THR A 63 -15.32 -26.03 -5.31
C THR A 63 -15.61 -27.28 -6.12
N HIS A 64 -16.18 -27.10 -7.31
CA HIS A 64 -16.61 -28.19 -8.18
C HIS A 64 -16.13 -27.94 -9.63
N PRO A 65 -16.01 -28.97 -10.48
CA PRO A 65 -15.50 -28.81 -11.84
C PRO A 65 -16.37 -27.89 -12.73
N GLU A 66 -17.67 -27.82 -12.48
CA GLU A 66 -18.62 -26.91 -13.13
C GLU A 66 -18.54 -25.46 -12.63
N GLY A 67 -17.77 -25.19 -11.58
CA GLY A 67 -17.67 -23.90 -10.92
C GLY A 67 -18.65 -23.72 -9.76
N LEU A 68 -18.59 -22.55 -9.12
CA LEU A 68 -19.45 -22.22 -7.98
C LEU A 68 -20.81 -21.70 -8.44
N ASN A 69 -21.87 -22.09 -7.74
CA ASN A 69 -23.20 -21.51 -7.96
C ASN A 69 -23.33 -20.12 -7.31
N ALA A 70 -24.39 -19.39 -7.63
CA ALA A 70 -24.60 -18.03 -7.11
C ALA A 70 -24.71 -17.97 -5.57
N ALA A 71 -25.29 -18.99 -4.94
CA ALA A 71 -25.42 -19.07 -3.49
C ALA A 71 -24.06 -19.32 -2.81
N GLU A 72 -23.22 -20.18 -3.38
CA GLU A 72 -21.85 -20.46 -2.94
C GLU A 72 -20.95 -19.25 -3.11
N VAL A 73 -21.05 -18.54 -4.23
CA VAL A 73 -20.32 -17.27 -4.42
C VAL A 73 -20.70 -16.27 -3.33
N THR A 74 -21.98 -16.20 -2.97
CA THR A 74 -22.46 -15.30 -1.91
C THR A 74 -21.90 -15.71 -0.55
N ARG A 75 -21.99 -17.00 -0.18
CA ARG A 75 -21.39 -17.55 1.05
C ARG A 75 -19.88 -17.35 1.11
N ALA A 76 -19.17 -17.54 0.00
CA ALA A 76 -17.73 -17.34 -0.09
C ALA A 76 -17.36 -15.86 0.12
N ARG A 77 -18.14 -14.93 -0.44
CA ARG A 77 -17.94 -13.48 -0.24
C ARG A 77 -18.22 -13.05 1.20
N GLU A 78 -19.22 -13.61 1.86
CA GLU A 78 -19.48 -13.35 3.27
C GLU A 78 -18.32 -13.84 4.16
N LYS A 79 -17.75 -15.00 3.85
CA LYS A 79 -16.64 -15.60 4.62
C LYS A 79 -15.29 -14.93 4.37
N HIS A 80 -14.98 -14.60 3.12
CA HIS A 80 -13.64 -14.14 2.71
C HIS A 80 -13.57 -12.63 2.42
N GLY A 81 -14.71 -11.95 2.32
CA GLY A 81 -14.80 -10.57 1.88
C GLY A 81 -14.63 -10.40 0.38
N GLU A 82 -14.60 -9.16 -0.06
CA GLU A 82 -14.29 -8.83 -1.45
C GLU A 82 -12.80 -9.03 -1.74
N ASN A 83 -12.48 -9.60 -2.90
CA ASN A 83 -11.10 -9.71 -3.39
C ASN A 83 -10.57 -8.35 -3.89
N ARG A 84 -10.39 -7.40 -2.97
CA ARG A 84 -9.84 -6.06 -3.23
C ARG A 84 -8.61 -5.84 -2.37
N LEU A 85 -7.52 -5.44 -3.00
CA LEU A 85 -6.30 -5.06 -2.30
C LEU A 85 -6.49 -3.68 -1.66
N PRO A 86 -6.01 -3.45 -0.42
CA PRO A 86 -6.18 -2.17 0.30
C PRO A 86 -5.68 -0.94 -0.48
N ALA A 87 -4.64 -1.10 -1.30
CA ALA A 87 -4.01 -0.02 -2.06
C ALA A 87 -4.85 0.49 -3.25
N GLN A 88 -5.99 -0.11 -3.58
CA GLN A 88 -6.79 0.31 -4.73
C GLN A 88 -7.58 1.61 -4.53
N LYS A 89 -7.64 2.18 -3.32
CA LYS A 89 -8.27 3.49 -3.12
C LYS A 89 -7.25 4.61 -3.40
N PRO A 90 -7.41 5.41 -4.47
CA PRO A 90 -6.52 6.53 -4.72
C PRO A 90 -6.63 7.52 -3.56
N SER A 91 -5.49 8.04 -3.11
CA SER A 91 -5.46 9.14 -2.15
C SER A 91 -6.25 10.33 -2.70
N PRO A 92 -7.02 11.04 -1.86
CA PRO A 92 -7.64 12.30 -2.26
C PRO A 92 -6.62 13.28 -2.85
N TRP A 93 -7.01 14.06 -3.87
CA TRP A 93 -6.10 14.97 -4.60
C TRP A 93 -5.38 15.98 -3.68
N TRP A 94 -6.03 16.41 -2.59
CA TRP A 94 -5.43 17.34 -1.63
C TRP A 94 -4.33 16.68 -0.78
N VAL A 95 -4.44 15.38 -0.48
CA VAL A 95 -3.36 14.62 0.18
C VAL A 95 -2.16 14.55 -0.75
N HIS A 96 -2.42 14.27 -2.03
CA HIS A 96 -1.38 14.21 -3.06
C HIS A 96 -0.69 15.58 -3.20
N LEU A 97 -1.46 16.67 -3.24
CA LEU A 97 -0.94 18.03 -3.26
C LEU A 97 -0.05 18.31 -2.04
N TRP A 98 -0.53 18.01 -0.83
CA TRP A 98 0.27 18.20 0.39
C TRP A 98 1.59 17.43 0.34
N VAL A 99 1.59 16.16 -0.09
CA VAL A 99 2.80 15.36 -0.24
C VAL A 99 3.78 16.00 -1.24
N CYS A 100 3.28 16.54 -2.35
CA CYS A 100 4.10 17.24 -3.35
C CYS A 100 4.73 18.53 -2.81
N TYR A 101 4.06 19.27 -1.93
CA TYR A 101 4.53 20.57 -1.42
C TYR A 101 5.15 20.53 -0.02
N ARG A 102 5.12 19.38 0.67
CA ARG A 102 5.79 19.20 1.97
C ARG A 102 7.30 19.45 1.91
N ASN A 103 7.92 19.34 0.73
CA ASN A 103 9.32 19.68 0.55
C ASN A 103 9.50 21.21 0.41
N PRO A 104 10.26 21.87 1.30
CA PRO A 104 10.45 23.32 1.27
C PRO A 104 11.09 23.83 -0.03
N PHE A 105 11.85 23.01 -0.76
CA PHE A 105 12.39 23.38 -2.07
C PHE A 105 11.31 23.46 -3.16
N ASN A 106 10.28 22.61 -3.10
CA ASN A 106 9.21 22.65 -4.10
C ASN A 106 8.39 23.94 -3.96
N ILE A 107 8.21 24.45 -2.73
CA ILE A 107 7.57 25.76 -2.49
C ILE A 107 8.42 26.90 -3.09
N LEU A 108 9.75 26.83 -2.93
CA LEU A 108 10.68 27.81 -3.49
C LEU A 108 10.72 27.81 -5.02
N LEU A 109 10.34 26.71 -5.66
CA LEU A 109 10.29 26.58 -7.13
C LEU A 109 8.94 27.00 -7.72
N THR A 110 7.93 27.29 -6.90
CA THR A 110 6.59 27.70 -7.34
C THR A 110 6.27 29.19 -7.23
N ILE A 111 7.22 29.99 -6.76
CA ILE A 111 7.11 31.45 -6.61
C ILE A 111 8.26 32.10 -7.40
#